data_AF-A0A925UVC6-F1
#
_entry.id   AF-A0A925UVC6-F1
#
_cell.length_a   1.000
_cell.length_b   1.000
_cell.length_c   1.000
_cell.angle_alpha   90.00
_cell.angle_beta   90.00
_cell.angle_gamma   90.00
#
_symmetry.space_group_name_H-M   'P 1'
#
loop_
_entity.id
_entity.type
_entity.pdbx_description
1 polymer ?
#
loop_
_entity_poly.entity_id
_entity_poly.type
_entity_poly.pdbx_seq_one_letter_code
_entity_poly.pdbx_strand_id
1 'polypeptide(L)'
;EFSKATTGVNDDAKKKDIPPSPAFVRLMWRRPKSAPEPISGNYLYPTGTPPTYVVDSPFPADDRSIGYERGNTVNKAWDDATTDAAMEAAETIATNLQSIARVPNNAPDRVEKLKAFSREFVTRAFRRPMTKEIEQTYVDKQFQVAASPEIAVKRVVILALKSPRFLYREIGNRKDPYALASELSFGLWDSVPDSELLQAVANGQLATRAGIQQQATRMAGHPRAWTKLRDFLLLWLKVDETPDIVKSQRSFPGFDDAAATDLRTSLDLFLQNTAWSKEADFRQLMLSKTQYLNGRLSKLYGGNLPADAPFQAVASEDRSGVLTHPYLMSRYAYLEGSSPIHRGVLVVRSMFGRMLSPPPQAFTPLAASLHPTLTTRQRVELQTKPAACNSCHGLINPLGFTFEKYDAIGRLRKEENGKKIDSTGSYVSRSGDAANFTDAEDLAKYIANSEEAHAAFTEKLFQHLTKQPIRAYGAKTLPNLQDSFKKDNYNIRSLMVSIMMAAVPESAPASKQ
;
A
#
# COMPACT_ATOMS: atom_id res chain seq x y z
N GLU A 1 -40.95 -13.85 3.76
CA GLU A 1 -42.09 -14.79 3.85
C GLU A 1 -43.08 -14.24 4.86
N PHE A 2 -44.32 -13.98 4.43
CA PHE A 2 -45.39 -13.52 5.30
C PHE A 2 -45.90 -14.72 6.12
N SER A 3 -45.60 -14.77 7.42
CA SER A 3 -46.20 -15.76 8.32
C SER A 3 -47.56 -15.26 8.81
N LYS A 4 -48.52 -16.18 8.76
CA LYS A 4 -49.94 -16.00 9.09
C LYS A 4 -50.11 -15.46 10.50
N ALA A 5 -50.93 -14.41 10.61
CA ALA A 5 -51.47 -13.88 11.85
C ALA A 5 -52.15 -15.00 12.66
N THR A 6 -51.66 -15.24 13.88
CA THR A 6 -52.37 -15.99 14.91
C THR A 6 -53.51 -15.11 15.44
N THR A 7 -54.73 -15.54 15.14
CA THR A 7 -55.97 -15.14 15.80
C THR A 7 -55.87 -15.48 17.29
N GLY A 8 -55.45 -14.51 18.10
CA GLY A 8 -55.55 -14.53 19.55
C GLY A 8 -56.27 -13.27 19.99
N VAL A 9 -57.34 -13.43 20.77
CA VAL A 9 -58.08 -12.32 21.38
C VAL A 9 -57.10 -11.48 22.20
N ASN A 10 -57.07 -10.17 21.91
CA ASN A 10 -56.21 -9.23 22.62
C ASN A 10 -56.77 -9.03 24.03
N ASP A 11 -56.13 -9.67 25.01
CA ASP A 11 -56.47 -9.54 26.42
C ASP A 11 -55.79 -8.25 26.95
N ASP A 12 -56.50 -7.11 26.90
CA ASP A 12 -56.00 -5.79 27.29
C ASP A 12 -55.54 -5.71 28.76
N ALA A 13 -55.81 -6.75 29.57
CA ALA A 13 -55.37 -6.90 30.95
C ALA A 13 -53.92 -7.39 31.10
N LYS A 14 -53.26 -7.83 30.02
CA LYS A 14 -51.82 -8.15 30.01
C LYS A 14 -51.08 -7.16 29.11
N LYS A 15 -50.60 -6.05 29.70
CA LYS A 15 -49.44 -5.34 29.14
C LYS A 15 -48.30 -6.36 29.03
N LYS A 16 -48.14 -6.97 27.85
CA LYS A 16 -46.91 -7.67 27.52
C LYS A 16 -45.85 -6.58 27.50
N ASP A 17 -44.98 -6.57 28.51
CA ASP A 17 -43.69 -5.90 28.41
C ASP A 17 -43.01 -6.52 27.20
N ILE A 18 -43.14 -5.89 26.03
CA ILE A 18 -42.36 -6.23 24.86
C ILE A 18 -40.95 -5.80 25.26
N PRO A 19 -40.01 -6.74 25.51
CA PRO A 19 -38.65 -6.34 25.82
C PRO A 19 -38.16 -5.47 24.67
N PRO A 20 -37.50 -4.33 24.94
CA PRO A 20 -37.02 -3.45 23.89
C PRO A 20 -36.21 -4.29 22.91
N SER A 21 -36.71 -4.41 21.68
CA SER A 21 -35.96 -5.08 20.62
C SER A 21 -34.73 -4.23 20.36
N PRO A 22 -33.52 -4.76 20.56
CA PRO A 22 -32.32 -3.95 20.38
C PRO A 22 -32.25 -3.52 18.90
N ALA A 23 -32.34 -2.21 18.68
CA ALA A 23 -32.16 -1.61 17.38
C ALA A 23 -30.68 -1.26 17.20
N PHE A 24 -30.11 -1.64 16.05
CA PHE A 24 -28.73 -1.34 15.72
C PHE A 24 -28.68 -0.54 14.43
N VAL A 25 -27.82 0.47 14.39
CA VAL A 25 -27.46 1.19 13.16
C VAL A 25 -26.06 0.72 12.76
N ARG A 26 -25.88 0.38 11.49
CA ARG A 26 -24.57 0.07 10.91
C ARG A 26 -24.26 1.08 9.81
N LEU A 27 -23.10 1.70 9.87
CA LEU A 27 -22.58 2.52 8.79
C LEU A 27 -22.02 1.60 7.71
N MET A 28 -22.51 1.76 6.49
CA MET A 28 -22.08 1.00 5.33
C MET A 28 -21.32 1.91 4.39
N TRP A 29 -20.27 1.39 3.76
CA TRP A 29 -19.57 2.07 2.68
C TRP A 29 -19.46 1.16 1.45
N ARG A 30 -19.14 1.76 0.31
CA ARG A 30 -18.77 1.02 -0.90
C ARG A 30 -17.43 1.54 -1.37
N ARG A 31 -16.37 0.75 -1.17
CA ARG A 31 -15.05 1.04 -1.74
C ARG A 31 -15.12 0.90 -3.27
N PRO A 32 -14.30 1.65 -4.03
CA PRO A 32 -14.26 1.53 -5.49
C PRO A 32 -14.10 0.06 -5.94
N LYS A 33 -15.01 -0.39 -6.80
CA LYS A 33 -15.06 -1.77 -7.33
C LYS A 33 -15.17 -2.88 -6.27
N SER A 34 -15.68 -2.58 -5.07
CA SER A 34 -15.97 -3.56 -4.01
C SER A 34 -17.47 -3.68 -3.73
N ALA A 35 -17.85 -4.77 -3.05
CA ALA A 35 -19.19 -4.92 -2.51
C ALA A 35 -19.44 -3.93 -1.34
N PRO A 36 -20.70 -3.52 -1.08
CA PRO A 36 -21.03 -2.77 0.12
C PRO A 36 -20.70 -3.58 1.38
N GLU A 37 -20.00 -2.96 2.33
CA GLU A 37 -19.62 -3.61 3.60
C GLU A 37 -19.77 -2.64 4.78
N PRO A 38 -19.90 -3.15 6.02
CA PRO A 38 -19.88 -2.30 7.20
C PRO A 38 -18.53 -1.62 7.34
N ILE A 39 -18.53 -0.34 7.74
CA ILE A 39 -17.29 0.35 8.11
C ILE A 39 -16.72 -0.34 9.35
N SER A 40 -15.55 -0.97 9.21
CA SER A 40 -14.86 -1.58 10.34
C SER A 40 -14.50 -0.54 11.39
N GLY A 41 -14.55 -0.93 12.68
CA GLY A 41 -14.09 -0.09 13.79
C GLY A 41 -12.64 0.40 13.62
N ASN A 42 -11.82 -0.31 12.83
CA ASN A 42 -10.46 0.10 12.50
C ASN A 42 -10.37 1.36 11.62
N TYR A 43 -11.48 1.76 10.99
CA TYR A 43 -11.59 3.01 10.23
C TYR A 43 -12.32 4.11 11.01
N LEU A 44 -12.77 3.83 12.23
CA LEU A 44 -13.41 4.80 13.10
C LEU A 44 -12.35 5.42 14.01
N TYR A 45 -12.20 6.74 13.91
CA TYR A 45 -11.33 7.51 14.80
C TYR A 45 -12.19 8.34 15.75
N PRO A 46 -11.86 8.39 17.06
CA PRO A 46 -12.61 9.19 18.02
C PRO A 46 -12.39 10.70 17.85
N THR A 47 -11.42 11.09 17.03
CA THR A 47 -11.07 12.49 16.78
C THR A 47 -11.65 12.94 15.45
N GLY A 48 -12.32 14.09 15.46
CA GLY A 48 -12.73 14.76 14.23
C GLY A 48 -11.52 15.09 13.37
N THR A 49 -11.58 14.70 12.09
CA THR A 49 -10.55 15.07 11.12
C THR A 49 -10.94 16.40 10.46
N PRO A 50 -9.97 17.27 10.11
CA PRO A 50 -10.26 18.42 9.27
C PRO A 50 -10.91 17.97 7.96
N PRO A 51 -11.83 18.78 7.39
CA PRO A 51 -12.35 18.54 6.05
C PRO A 51 -11.21 18.30 5.07
N THR A 52 -11.29 17.18 4.35
CA THR A 52 -10.29 16.83 3.33
C THR A 52 -10.91 17.07 1.97
N TYR A 53 -10.24 17.87 1.17
CA TYR A 53 -10.56 18.05 -0.24
C TYR A 53 -9.75 17.04 -1.05
N VAL A 54 -10.45 16.31 -1.93
CA VAL A 54 -9.84 15.41 -2.90
C VAL A 54 -9.92 16.12 -4.24
N VAL A 55 -8.78 16.24 -4.92
CA VAL A 55 -8.72 16.77 -6.27
C VAL A 55 -9.34 15.74 -7.21
N ASP A 56 -10.35 16.13 -7.97
CA ASP A 56 -11.04 15.27 -8.94
C ASP A 56 -10.38 15.32 -10.33
N SER A 57 -9.52 16.31 -10.59
CA SER A 57 -8.76 16.44 -11.84
C SER A 57 -8.00 15.15 -12.17
N PRO A 58 -8.21 14.56 -13.36
CA PRO A 58 -7.57 13.30 -13.74
C PRO A 58 -6.10 13.52 -14.05
N PHE A 59 -5.23 12.74 -13.41
CA PHE A 59 -3.82 12.69 -13.75
C PHE A 59 -3.54 11.60 -14.78
N PRO A 60 -2.60 11.82 -15.73
CA PRO A 60 -2.14 10.77 -16.62
C PRO A 60 -1.64 9.57 -15.81
N ALA A 61 -1.73 8.38 -16.41
CA ALA A 61 -1.10 7.21 -15.82
C ALA A 61 0.40 7.49 -15.63
N ASP A 62 0.94 7.12 -14.47
CA ASP A 62 2.37 7.10 -14.25
C ASP A 62 2.99 6.05 -15.18
N ASP A 63 3.95 6.46 -16.02
CA ASP A 63 4.71 5.58 -16.91
C ASP A 63 5.62 4.68 -16.06
N ARG A 64 5.02 3.70 -15.37
CA ARG A 64 5.71 2.72 -14.51
C ARG A 64 6.52 1.74 -15.35
N SER A 65 7.59 2.21 -15.97
CA SER A 65 8.47 1.48 -16.89
C SER A 65 9.82 1.17 -16.22
N ILE A 66 9.93 0.05 -15.48
CA ILE A 66 11.19 -0.52 -14.94
C ILE A 66 12.20 0.54 -14.44
N GLY A 67 11.71 1.54 -13.70
CA GLY A 67 12.48 2.72 -13.33
C GLY A 67 11.73 4.00 -13.68
N TYR A 68 12.17 5.12 -13.10
CA TYR A 68 11.66 6.43 -13.48
C TYR A 68 12.32 6.78 -14.82
N GLU A 69 11.55 6.95 -15.90
CA GLU A 69 12.07 7.66 -17.07
C GLU A 69 12.58 9.01 -16.56
N ARG A 70 13.87 9.28 -16.76
CA ARG A 70 14.42 10.61 -16.47
C ARG A 70 13.90 11.54 -17.55
N GLY A 71 12.69 12.06 -17.33
CA GLY A 71 12.13 13.13 -18.13
C GLY A 71 13.08 14.32 -18.06
N ASN A 72 13.87 14.52 -19.12
CA ASN A 72 14.60 15.76 -19.37
C ASN A 72 13.67 16.84 -19.95
N THR A 73 12.37 16.55 -20.06
CA THR A 73 11.32 17.42 -20.59
C THR A 73 10.09 17.38 -19.71
N VAL A 74 9.36 18.50 -19.66
CA VAL A 74 8.05 18.56 -18.99
C VAL A 74 7.03 17.86 -19.89
N ASN A 75 6.42 16.78 -19.39
CA ASN A 75 5.34 16.11 -20.10
C ASN A 75 4.11 17.02 -20.13
N LYS A 76 3.62 17.34 -21.33
CA LYS A 76 2.48 18.23 -21.53
C LYS A 76 1.22 17.75 -20.80
N ALA A 77 0.91 16.46 -20.84
CA ALA A 77 -0.28 15.92 -20.18
C ALA A 77 -0.21 16.09 -18.66
N TRP A 78 0.98 15.96 -18.06
CA TRP A 78 1.19 16.24 -16.64
C TRP A 78 1.11 17.73 -16.31
N ASP A 79 1.63 18.60 -17.19
CA ASP A 79 1.52 20.05 -17.02
C ASP A 79 0.06 20.52 -17.09
N ASP A 80 -0.70 20.02 -18.06
CA ASP A 80 -2.13 20.29 -18.22
C ASP A 80 -2.90 19.80 -16.98
N ALA A 81 -2.72 18.54 -16.57
CA ALA A 81 -3.41 17.98 -15.40
C ALA A 81 -3.08 18.71 -14.08
N THR A 82 -1.82 19.11 -13.87
CA THR A 82 -1.44 19.92 -12.69
C THR A 82 -2.01 21.33 -12.74
N THR A 83 -2.26 21.89 -13.93
CA THR A 83 -2.95 23.18 -14.11
C THR A 83 -4.41 23.07 -13.75
N ASP A 84 -5.10 22.07 -14.27
CA ASP A 84 -6.51 21.82 -13.97
C ASP A 84 -6.71 21.60 -12.46
N ALA A 85 -5.87 20.76 -11.84
CA ALA A 85 -5.87 20.52 -10.40
C ALA A 85 -5.65 21.80 -9.57
N ALA A 86 -4.73 22.67 -9.99
CA ALA A 86 -4.46 23.92 -9.31
C ALA A 86 -5.64 24.90 -9.43
N MET A 87 -6.31 24.95 -10.59
CA MET A 87 -7.50 25.75 -10.81
C MET A 87 -8.69 25.24 -9.98
N GLU A 88 -8.92 23.93 -9.97
CA GLU A 88 -9.96 23.27 -9.17
C GLU A 88 -9.77 23.56 -7.67
N ALA A 89 -8.54 23.42 -7.16
CA ALA A 89 -8.21 23.73 -5.78
C ALA A 89 -8.42 25.21 -5.44
N ALA A 90 -8.03 26.12 -6.35
CA ALA A 90 -8.22 27.55 -6.16
C ALA A 90 -9.71 27.95 -6.15
N GLU A 91 -10.52 27.34 -7.01
CA GLU A 91 -11.97 27.57 -7.03
C GLU A 91 -12.63 27.05 -5.76
N THR A 92 -12.25 25.85 -5.32
CA THR A 92 -12.75 25.25 -4.08
C THR A 92 -12.41 26.11 -2.87
N ILE A 93 -11.15 26.57 -2.77
CA ILE A 93 -10.71 27.44 -1.68
C ILE A 93 -11.47 28.76 -1.70
N ALA A 94 -11.63 29.38 -2.87
CA ALA A 94 -12.31 30.66 -2.97
C ALA A 94 -13.80 30.59 -2.64
N THR A 95 -14.49 29.54 -3.10
CA THR A 95 -15.90 29.30 -2.80
C THR A 95 -16.14 29.11 -1.30
N ASN A 96 -15.16 28.55 -0.60
CA ASN A 96 -15.23 28.24 0.83
C ASN A 96 -14.33 29.14 1.69
N LEU A 97 -13.91 30.29 1.17
CA LEU A 97 -12.80 31.07 1.73
C LEU A 97 -13.05 31.53 3.17
N GLN A 98 -14.29 31.94 3.48
CA GLN A 98 -14.67 32.33 4.83
C GLN A 98 -14.42 31.21 5.85
N SER A 99 -14.78 29.97 5.50
CA SER A 99 -14.63 28.82 6.40
C SER A 99 -13.17 28.36 6.48
N ILE A 100 -12.50 28.26 5.34
CA ILE A 100 -11.11 27.77 5.24
C ILE A 100 -10.14 28.76 5.88
N ALA A 101 -10.24 30.05 5.57
CA ALA A 101 -9.39 31.09 6.15
C ALA A 101 -9.86 31.54 7.55
N ARG A 102 -11.07 31.16 7.96
CA ARG A 102 -11.72 31.62 9.21
C ARG A 102 -11.83 33.15 9.28
N VAL A 103 -12.13 33.78 8.14
CA VAL A 103 -12.25 35.25 8.01
C VAL A 103 -13.66 35.62 7.54
N PRO A 104 -14.50 36.24 8.39
CA PRO A 104 -15.82 36.72 7.99
C PRO A 104 -15.77 37.72 6.83
N ASN A 105 -16.80 37.70 5.98
CA ASN A 105 -16.86 38.58 4.80
C ASN A 105 -16.89 40.08 5.15
N ASN A 106 -17.40 40.41 6.34
CA ASN A 106 -17.51 41.76 6.88
C ASN A 106 -16.39 42.13 7.86
N ALA A 107 -15.31 41.34 7.96
CA ALA A 107 -14.21 41.65 8.86
C ALA A 107 -13.54 42.99 8.46
N PRO A 108 -13.32 43.93 9.39
CA PRO A 108 -12.75 45.25 9.08
C PRO A 108 -11.30 45.16 8.55
N ASP A 109 -10.58 44.12 8.93
CA ASP A 109 -9.20 43.80 8.57
C ASP A 109 -9.11 42.62 7.59
N ARG A 110 -10.17 42.36 6.83
CA ARG A 110 -10.31 41.18 5.96
C ARG A 110 -9.13 41.01 5.00
N VAL A 111 -8.66 42.09 4.37
CA VAL A 111 -7.54 42.04 3.42
C VAL A 111 -6.27 41.53 4.09
N GLU A 112 -5.90 42.07 5.25
CA GLU A 112 -4.69 41.68 5.97
C GLU A 112 -4.80 40.24 6.51
N LYS A 113 -5.98 39.83 6.98
CA LYS A 113 -6.22 38.42 7.36
C LYS A 113 -6.10 37.46 6.19
N LEU A 114 -6.59 37.82 5.00
CA LEU A 114 -6.46 37.00 3.80
C LEU A 114 -5.02 36.96 3.26
N LYS A 115 -4.25 38.05 3.42
CA LYS A 115 -2.80 38.01 3.18
C LYS A 115 -2.10 37.09 4.16
N ALA A 116 -2.46 37.11 5.45
CA ALA A 116 -1.90 36.19 6.45
C ALA A 116 -2.20 34.72 6.10
N PHE A 117 -3.44 34.41 5.72
CA PHE A 117 -3.82 33.09 5.20
C PHE A 117 -2.98 32.70 3.97
N SER A 118 -2.80 33.62 3.03
CA SER A 118 -2.02 33.40 1.81
C SER A 118 -0.54 33.14 2.11
N ARG A 119 0.05 33.85 3.08
CA ARG A 119 1.41 33.59 3.57
C ARG A 119 1.53 32.20 4.16
N GLU A 120 0.57 31.79 4.99
CA GLU A 120 0.55 30.46 5.59
C GLU A 120 0.43 29.38 4.51
N PHE A 121 -0.47 29.56 3.54
CA PHE A 121 -0.66 28.63 2.42
C PHE A 121 0.65 28.44 1.64
N VAL A 122 1.29 29.53 1.22
CA VAL A 122 2.55 29.48 0.46
C VAL A 122 3.69 28.88 1.31
N THR A 123 3.77 29.22 2.59
CA THR A 123 4.77 28.66 3.53
C THR A 123 4.62 27.14 3.63
N ARG A 124 3.39 26.64 3.77
CA ARG A 124 3.10 25.20 3.82
C ARG A 124 3.36 24.52 2.48
N ALA A 125 2.94 25.13 1.36
CA ALA A 125 3.14 24.61 0.01
C ALA A 125 4.64 24.47 -0.33
N PHE A 126 5.44 25.45 0.07
CA PHE A 126 6.90 25.46 -0.18
C PHE A 126 7.70 24.80 0.94
N ARG A 127 7.04 24.39 2.02
CA ARG A 127 7.59 23.58 3.12
C ARG A 127 8.77 24.26 3.82
N ARG A 128 8.78 25.59 3.84
CA ARG A 128 9.86 26.42 4.41
C ARG A 128 9.37 27.82 4.77
N PRO A 129 10.07 28.54 5.68
CA PRO A 129 9.75 29.93 6.00
C PRO A 129 9.74 30.83 4.77
N MET A 130 8.81 31.77 4.79
CA MET A 130 8.67 32.80 3.76
C MET A 130 9.89 33.74 3.76
N THR A 131 10.46 34.01 2.60
CA THR A 131 11.41 35.13 2.41
C THR A 131 10.65 36.33 1.88
N LYS A 132 11.24 37.53 2.02
CA LYS A 132 10.62 38.78 1.52
C LYS A 132 10.36 38.72 0.01
N GLU A 133 11.26 38.10 -0.75
CA GLU A 133 11.12 37.97 -2.20
C GLU A 133 9.96 37.05 -2.60
N ILE A 134 9.79 35.94 -1.87
CA ILE A 134 8.66 35.03 -2.08
C ILE A 134 7.36 35.71 -1.67
N GLU A 135 7.32 36.40 -0.52
CA GLU A 135 6.13 37.14 -0.07
C GLU A 135 5.70 38.19 -1.09
N GLN A 136 6.65 39.01 -1.55
CA GLN A 136 6.39 40.07 -2.53
C GLN A 136 5.81 39.50 -3.84
N THR A 137 6.37 38.38 -4.31
CA THR A 137 6.02 37.78 -5.61
C THR A 137 4.69 37.01 -5.55
N TYR A 138 4.55 36.15 -4.53
CA TYR A 138 3.45 35.19 -4.45
C TYR A 138 2.23 35.73 -3.71
N VAL A 139 2.40 36.72 -2.83
CA VAL A 139 1.31 37.30 -2.02
C VAL A 139 1.09 38.76 -2.37
N ASP A 140 2.02 39.65 -2.04
CA ASP A 140 1.74 41.11 -2.06
C ASP A 140 1.38 41.61 -3.45
N LYS A 141 2.12 41.22 -4.48
CA LYS A 141 1.82 41.59 -5.86
C LYS A 141 0.41 41.15 -6.27
N GLN A 142 -0.05 39.98 -5.83
CA GLN A 142 -1.38 39.47 -6.19
C GLN A 142 -2.50 40.29 -5.53
N PHE A 143 -2.31 40.71 -4.28
CA PHE A 143 -3.26 41.59 -3.57
C PHE A 143 -3.22 43.05 -4.05
N GLN A 144 -2.12 43.50 -4.66
CA GLN A 144 -2.03 44.84 -5.27
C GLN A 144 -2.77 44.94 -6.60
N VAL A 145 -2.75 43.89 -7.42
CA VAL A 145 -3.27 43.94 -8.81
C VAL A 145 -4.65 43.31 -9.00
N ALA A 146 -5.11 42.49 -8.04
CA ALA A 146 -6.40 41.82 -8.17
C ALA A 146 -7.57 42.77 -7.89
N ALA A 147 -8.67 42.59 -8.63
CA ALA A 147 -9.88 43.39 -8.45
C ALA A 147 -10.61 43.14 -7.12
N SER A 148 -10.35 42.01 -6.46
CA SER A 148 -10.87 41.69 -5.13
C SER A 148 -9.89 40.82 -4.33
N PRO A 149 -9.99 40.80 -2.99
CA PRO A 149 -9.18 39.92 -2.14
C PRO A 149 -9.38 38.42 -2.46
N GLU A 150 -10.57 38.01 -2.86
CA GLU A 150 -10.86 36.62 -3.26
C GLU A 150 -10.12 36.25 -4.55
N ILE A 151 -10.09 37.14 -5.54
CA ILE A 151 -9.31 36.94 -6.77
C ILE A 151 -7.82 36.91 -6.45
N ALA A 152 -7.35 37.73 -5.50
CA ALA A 152 -5.96 37.69 -5.05
C ALA A 152 -5.61 36.31 -4.47
N VAL A 153 -6.44 35.78 -3.56
CA VAL A 153 -6.25 34.44 -2.99
C VAL A 153 -6.25 33.35 -4.07
N LYS A 154 -7.19 33.39 -5.03
CA LYS A 154 -7.19 32.44 -6.18
C LYS A 154 -5.86 32.45 -6.92
N ARG A 155 -5.34 33.64 -7.23
CA ARG A 155 -4.04 33.80 -7.92
C ARG A 155 -2.88 33.27 -7.07
N VAL A 156 -2.87 33.54 -5.75
CA VAL A 156 -1.84 32.99 -4.85
C VAL A 156 -1.84 31.48 -4.89
N VAL A 157 -3.01 30.84 -4.76
CA VAL A 157 -3.15 29.38 -4.75
C VAL A 157 -2.62 28.78 -6.06
N ILE A 158 -3.09 29.28 -7.21
CA ILE A 158 -2.65 28.78 -8.52
C ILE A 158 -1.14 28.94 -8.68
N LEU A 159 -0.61 30.13 -8.37
CA LEU A 159 0.81 30.43 -8.52
C LEU A 159 1.69 29.55 -7.61
N ALA A 160 1.24 29.28 -6.39
CA ALA A 160 1.93 28.39 -5.45
C ALA A 160 1.89 26.93 -5.92
N LEU A 161 0.72 26.41 -6.32
CA LEU A 161 0.56 25.02 -6.74
C LEU A 161 1.22 24.72 -8.10
N LYS A 162 1.35 25.72 -8.97
CA LYS A 162 2.10 25.60 -10.23
C LYS A 162 3.58 25.94 -10.11
N SER A 163 4.03 26.37 -8.93
CA SER A 163 5.45 26.63 -8.71
C SER A 163 6.24 25.31 -8.75
N PRO A 164 7.43 25.29 -9.37
CA PRO A 164 8.36 24.17 -9.21
C PRO A 164 8.60 23.84 -7.72
N ARG A 165 8.58 24.86 -6.84
CA ARG A 165 8.77 24.70 -5.39
C ARG A 165 7.71 23.85 -4.71
N PHE A 166 6.54 23.69 -5.32
CA PHE A 166 5.50 22.78 -4.87
C PHE A 166 5.58 21.45 -5.63
N LEU A 167 5.61 21.50 -6.97
CA LEU A 167 5.51 20.32 -7.84
C LEU A 167 6.68 19.32 -7.67
N TYR A 168 7.87 19.81 -7.34
CA TYR A 168 9.05 18.96 -7.16
C TYR A 168 9.44 18.84 -5.68
N ARG A 169 9.81 17.63 -5.25
CA ARG A 169 10.20 17.32 -3.86
C ARG A 169 11.58 17.88 -3.49
N GLU A 170 12.52 17.84 -4.42
CA GLU A 170 13.95 18.10 -4.16
C GLU A 170 14.49 19.26 -5.01
N ILE A 171 14.01 20.48 -4.76
CA ILE A 171 14.65 21.67 -5.37
C ILE A 171 15.73 22.19 -4.43
N GLY A 172 16.99 21.99 -4.83
CA GLY A 172 18.15 22.64 -4.21
C GLY A 172 19.14 21.70 -3.55
N ASN A 173 19.86 22.22 -2.57
CA ASN A 173 20.94 21.52 -1.88
C ASN A 173 20.37 20.50 -0.88
N ARG A 174 20.77 19.22 -0.98
CA ARG A 174 20.36 18.16 -0.04
C ARG A 174 20.85 18.37 1.41
N LYS A 175 21.76 19.33 1.62
CA LYS A 175 22.18 19.79 2.96
C LYS A 175 21.26 20.87 3.56
N ASP A 176 20.26 21.37 2.81
CA ASP A 176 19.24 22.28 3.35
C ASP A 176 18.33 21.52 4.34
N PRO A 177 18.27 21.92 5.63
CA PRO A 177 17.43 21.26 6.62
C PRO A 177 15.94 21.19 6.25
N TYR A 178 15.42 22.16 5.49
CA TYR A 178 14.02 22.13 5.02
C TYR A 178 13.80 21.13 3.88
N ALA A 179 14.81 20.95 3.02
CA ALA A 179 14.79 19.91 1.99
C ALA A 179 14.83 18.52 2.65
N LEU A 180 15.67 18.34 3.67
CA LEU A 180 15.74 17.10 4.44
C LEU A 180 14.43 16.79 5.17
N ALA A 181 13.80 17.78 5.81
CA ALA A 181 12.48 17.61 6.41
C ALA A 181 11.43 17.17 5.38
N SER A 182 11.48 17.74 4.18
CA SER A 182 10.61 17.33 3.07
C SER A 182 10.90 15.90 2.63
N GLU A 183 12.17 15.50 2.48
CA GLU A 183 12.57 14.13 2.14
C GLU A 183 12.03 13.11 3.16
N LEU A 184 12.17 13.38 4.47
CA LEU A 184 11.59 12.55 5.53
C LEU A 184 10.06 12.46 5.43
N SER A 185 9.39 13.59 5.21
CA SER A 185 7.93 13.66 5.21
C SER A 185 7.30 12.97 4.00
N PHE A 186 7.81 13.19 2.80
CA PHE A 186 7.33 12.48 1.61
C PHE A 186 7.77 11.01 1.61
N GLY A 187 8.95 10.73 2.16
CA GLY A 187 9.46 9.37 2.31
C GLY A 187 8.57 8.51 3.21
N LEU A 188 8.20 9.03 4.38
CA LEU A 188 7.44 8.27 5.39
C LEU A 188 5.92 8.46 5.29
N TRP A 189 5.42 9.61 4.83
CA TRP A 189 3.99 9.96 4.90
C TRP A 189 3.35 10.36 3.56
N ASP A 190 4.11 10.51 2.47
CA ASP A 190 3.64 11.12 1.21
C ASP A 190 2.88 12.45 1.44
N SER A 191 3.35 13.25 2.39
CA SER A 191 2.73 14.50 2.84
C SER A 191 3.79 15.57 3.04
N VAL A 192 3.35 16.83 3.20
CA VAL A 192 4.21 17.92 3.68
C VAL A 192 4.64 17.70 5.15
N PRO A 193 5.80 18.24 5.57
CA PRO A 193 6.25 18.25 6.96
C PRO A 193 5.18 18.75 7.92
N ASP A 194 5.05 18.11 9.08
CA ASP A 194 4.21 18.61 10.15
C ASP A 194 4.90 19.75 10.92
N SER A 195 4.13 20.44 11.77
CA SER A 195 4.63 21.56 12.56
C SER A 195 5.79 21.17 13.48
N GLU A 196 5.75 19.97 14.06
CA GLU A 196 6.82 19.45 14.92
C GLU A 196 8.13 19.28 14.14
N LEU A 197 8.08 18.72 12.92
CA LEU A 197 9.27 18.58 12.08
C LEU A 197 9.83 19.94 11.64
N LEU A 198 8.96 20.89 11.28
CA LEU A 198 9.40 22.25 10.92
C LEU A 198 9.99 23.01 12.12
N GLN A 199 9.45 22.81 13.32
CA GLN A 199 10.02 23.37 14.55
C GLN A 199 11.37 22.73 14.88
N ALA A 200 11.52 21.41 14.67
CA ALA A 200 12.79 20.72 14.81
C ALA A 200 13.85 21.29 13.85
N VAL A 201 13.47 21.63 12.62
CA VAL A 201 14.33 22.34 11.68
C VAL A 201 14.73 23.72 12.22
N ALA A 202 13.75 24.52 12.64
CA ALA A 202 13.99 25.88 13.14
C ALA A 202 14.92 25.90 14.37
N ASN A 203 14.82 24.87 15.22
CA ASN A 203 15.65 24.70 16.40
C ASN A 203 17.02 24.04 16.11
N GLY A 204 17.37 23.80 14.84
CA GLY A 204 18.65 23.20 14.45
C GLY A 204 18.79 21.70 14.75
N GLN A 205 17.72 21.02 15.14
CA GLN A 205 17.78 19.59 15.51
C GLN A 205 18.15 18.71 14.31
N LEU A 206 17.70 19.07 13.11
CA LEU A 206 18.03 18.37 11.86
C LEU A 206 19.47 18.62 11.36
N ALA A 207 20.27 19.42 12.09
CA ALA A 207 21.70 19.56 11.80
C ALA A 207 22.53 18.36 12.29
N THR A 208 21.94 17.47 13.10
CA THR A 208 22.64 16.31 13.68
C THR A 208 21.97 15.01 13.26
N ARG A 209 22.79 13.97 13.07
CA ARG A 209 22.29 12.62 12.75
C ARG A 209 21.32 12.09 13.82
N ALA A 210 21.57 12.40 15.09
CA ALA A 210 20.71 12.01 16.20
C ALA A 210 19.33 12.69 16.14
N GLY A 211 19.27 13.99 15.88
CA GLY A 211 17.99 14.71 15.77
C GLY A 211 17.17 14.26 14.55
N ILE A 212 17.83 13.96 13.42
CA ILE A 212 17.18 13.37 12.25
C ILE A 212 16.58 12.00 12.61
N GLN A 213 17.37 11.13 13.25
CA GLN A 213 16.92 9.79 13.65
C GLN A 213 15.74 9.84 14.61
N GLN A 214 15.75 10.79 15.56
CA GLN A 214 14.64 11.01 16.48
C GLN A 214 13.35 11.36 15.71
N GLN A 215 13.41 12.30 14.77
CA GLN A 215 12.25 12.68 13.96
C GLN A 215 11.79 11.55 13.04
N ALA A 216 12.71 10.86 12.36
CA ALA A 216 12.38 9.70 11.52
C ALA A 216 11.69 8.58 12.32
N THR A 217 12.17 8.30 13.54
CA THR A 217 11.58 7.28 14.44
C THR A 217 10.17 7.66 14.86
N ARG A 218 9.97 8.91 15.30
CA ARG A 218 8.63 9.45 15.62
C ARG A 218 7.69 9.28 14.44
N MET A 219 8.13 9.70 13.26
CA MET A 219 7.31 9.67 12.05
C MET A 219 6.98 8.25 11.60
N ALA A 220 7.94 7.32 11.69
CA ALA A 220 7.74 5.90 11.40
C ALA A 220 6.84 5.17 12.42
N GLY A 221 6.53 5.80 13.56
CA GLY A 221 5.52 5.32 14.51
C GLY A 221 4.14 5.96 14.35
N HIS A 222 3.99 6.95 13.47
CA HIS A 222 2.73 7.65 13.28
C HIS A 222 1.79 6.89 12.31
N PRO A 223 0.45 6.91 12.49
CA PRO A 223 -0.50 6.22 11.62
C PRO A 223 -0.38 6.54 10.11
N ARG A 224 0.09 7.73 9.75
CA ARG A 224 0.41 8.09 8.35
C ARG A 224 1.49 7.18 7.74
N ALA A 225 2.47 6.75 8.52
CA ALA A 225 3.50 5.83 8.04
C ALA A 225 2.96 4.41 7.81
N TRP A 226 1.89 4.00 8.50
CA TRP A 226 1.18 2.77 8.14
C TRP A 226 0.57 2.87 6.74
N THR A 227 -0.02 4.01 6.37
CA THR A 227 -0.60 4.19 5.02
C THR A 227 0.47 4.00 3.95
N LYS A 228 1.63 4.64 4.13
CA LYS A 228 2.80 4.47 3.25
C LYS A 228 3.28 3.02 3.17
N LEU A 229 3.45 2.36 4.32
CA LEU A 229 3.91 0.97 4.39
C LEU A 229 2.90 0.01 3.78
N ARG A 230 1.60 0.23 4.02
CA ARG A 230 0.53 -0.57 3.43
C ARG A 230 0.58 -0.49 1.92
N ASP A 231 0.65 0.71 1.34
CA ASP A 231 0.71 0.88 -0.11
C ASP A 231 1.94 0.17 -0.70
N PHE A 232 3.09 0.26 -0.03
CA PHE A 232 4.26 -0.53 -0.39
C PHE A 232 3.99 -2.04 -0.36
N LEU A 233 3.40 -2.57 0.71
CA LEU A 233 3.15 -4.01 0.85
C LEU A 233 2.20 -4.52 -0.24
N LEU A 234 1.19 -3.72 -0.61
CA LEU A 234 0.27 -4.06 -1.70
C LEU A 234 0.98 -4.05 -3.06
N LEU A 235 1.84 -3.06 -3.32
CA LEU A 235 2.69 -2.99 -4.52
C LEU A 235 3.71 -4.14 -4.58
N TRP A 236 4.30 -4.50 -3.44
CA TRP A 236 5.24 -5.60 -3.30
C TRP A 236 4.56 -6.93 -3.61
N LEU A 237 3.35 -7.13 -3.11
CA LEU A 237 2.52 -8.30 -3.40
C LEU A 237 1.80 -8.24 -4.76
N LYS A 238 1.91 -7.11 -5.49
CA LYS A 238 1.22 -6.82 -6.77
C LYS A 238 -0.29 -7.00 -6.69
N VAL A 239 -0.88 -6.46 -5.63
CA VAL A 239 -2.31 -6.47 -5.32
C VAL A 239 -2.86 -5.05 -5.08
N ASP A 240 -2.14 -4.03 -5.55
CA ASP A 240 -2.55 -2.62 -5.51
C ASP A 240 -3.63 -2.28 -6.54
N GLU A 241 -3.71 -3.05 -7.64
CA GLU A 241 -4.66 -2.82 -8.73
C GLU A 241 -6.02 -3.51 -8.50
N THR A 242 -7.09 -2.87 -8.99
CA THR A 242 -8.47 -3.38 -9.02
C THR A 242 -8.92 -3.56 -10.48
N PRO A 243 -9.67 -4.61 -10.84
CA PRO A 243 -10.80 -5.16 -10.08
C PRO A 243 -10.45 -6.27 -9.08
N ASP A 244 -11.40 -6.51 -8.16
CA ASP A 244 -11.39 -7.59 -7.18
C ASP A 244 -11.41 -8.99 -7.86
N ILE A 245 -11.19 -10.04 -7.08
CA ILE A 245 -11.03 -11.42 -7.57
C ILE A 245 -12.35 -11.96 -8.13
N VAL A 246 -12.36 -12.45 -9.39
CA VAL A 246 -13.51 -13.13 -10.01
C VAL A 246 -13.24 -14.63 -10.16
N LYS A 247 -14.23 -15.46 -9.83
CA LYS A 247 -14.19 -16.93 -9.88
C LYS A 247 -15.45 -17.52 -10.46
N SER A 248 -15.35 -18.72 -11.04
CA SER A 248 -16.50 -19.44 -11.59
C SER A 248 -17.42 -19.87 -10.47
N GLN A 249 -18.66 -19.38 -10.44
CA GLN A 249 -19.67 -19.79 -9.46
C GLN A 249 -20.01 -21.28 -9.58
N ARG A 250 -19.84 -21.87 -10.77
CA ARG A 250 -20.02 -23.31 -10.98
C ARG A 250 -18.96 -24.13 -10.25
N SER A 251 -17.69 -23.70 -10.33
CA SER A 251 -16.56 -24.41 -9.70
C SER A 251 -16.37 -24.06 -8.23
N PHE A 252 -16.76 -22.84 -7.83
CA PHE A 252 -16.59 -22.31 -6.48
C PHE A 252 -17.88 -21.70 -5.93
N PRO A 253 -18.94 -22.51 -5.70
CA PRO A 253 -20.17 -22.00 -5.08
C PRO A 253 -19.89 -21.31 -3.75
N GLY A 254 -20.40 -20.09 -3.58
CA GLY A 254 -20.21 -19.29 -2.37
C GLY A 254 -18.98 -18.38 -2.38
N PHE A 255 -18.16 -18.39 -3.44
CA PHE A 255 -17.14 -17.36 -3.67
C PHE A 255 -17.77 -16.23 -4.51
N ASP A 256 -18.49 -15.33 -3.87
CA ASP A 256 -19.09 -14.14 -4.50
C ASP A 256 -18.22 -12.88 -4.30
N ASP A 257 -18.68 -11.74 -4.83
CA ASP A 257 -17.98 -10.45 -4.67
C ASP A 257 -17.79 -10.08 -3.18
N ALA A 258 -18.73 -10.47 -2.31
CA ALA A 258 -18.61 -10.24 -0.88
C ALA A 258 -17.49 -11.09 -0.26
N ALA A 259 -17.34 -12.36 -0.66
CA ALA A 259 -16.22 -13.20 -0.24
C ALA A 259 -14.86 -12.67 -0.75
N ALA A 260 -14.81 -12.13 -1.98
CA ALA A 260 -13.60 -11.50 -2.51
C ALA A 260 -13.22 -10.24 -1.70
N THR A 261 -14.18 -9.37 -1.42
CA THR A 261 -13.99 -8.18 -0.58
C THR A 261 -13.60 -8.57 0.86
N ASP A 262 -14.22 -9.59 1.44
CA ASP A 262 -13.87 -10.10 2.76
C ASP A 262 -12.42 -10.62 2.80
N LEU A 263 -11.97 -11.33 1.75
CA LEU A 263 -10.58 -11.77 1.63
C LEU A 263 -9.60 -10.60 1.51
N ARG A 264 -9.99 -9.52 0.83
CA ARG A 264 -9.17 -8.30 0.76
C ARG A 264 -8.98 -7.70 2.16
N THR A 265 -10.07 -7.62 2.92
CA THR A 265 -10.05 -7.16 4.31
C THR A 265 -9.23 -8.10 5.21
N SER A 266 -9.36 -9.42 5.05
CA SER A 266 -8.49 -10.41 5.72
C SER A 266 -7.01 -10.15 5.45
N LEU A 267 -6.63 -9.88 4.20
CA LEU A 267 -5.24 -9.57 3.85
C LEU A 267 -4.77 -8.27 4.51
N ASP A 268 -5.59 -7.21 4.47
CA ASP A 268 -5.24 -5.93 5.08
C ASP A 268 -5.03 -6.07 6.60
N LEU A 269 -5.91 -6.82 7.28
CA LEU A 269 -5.76 -7.14 8.71
C LEU A 269 -4.49 -7.94 8.98
N PHE A 270 -4.20 -8.95 8.16
CA PHE A 270 -2.96 -9.73 8.28
C PHE A 270 -1.72 -8.85 8.16
N LEU A 271 -1.66 -8.02 7.12
CA LEU A 271 -0.53 -7.11 6.88
C LEU A 271 -0.38 -6.09 8.01
N GLN A 272 -1.49 -5.51 8.48
CA GLN A 272 -1.48 -4.55 9.58
C GLN A 272 -0.95 -5.18 10.87
N ASN A 273 -1.49 -6.33 11.27
CA ASN A 273 -1.09 -6.96 12.52
C ASN A 273 0.33 -7.55 12.48
N THR A 274 0.84 -7.85 11.28
CA THR A 274 2.19 -8.41 11.11
C THR A 274 3.26 -7.33 10.94
N ALA A 275 3.01 -6.31 10.10
CA ALA A 275 4.00 -5.30 9.73
C ALA A 275 3.89 -3.99 10.51
N TRP A 276 2.82 -3.80 11.29
CA TRP A 276 2.57 -2.60 12.10
C TRP A 276 2.50 -2.87 13.62
N SER A 277 2.86 -4.08 14.05
CA SER A 277 3.00 -4.39 15.48
C SER A 277 4.27 -3.75 16.08
N LYS A 278 4.49 -3.99 17.37
CA LYS A 278 5.74 -3.58 18.04
C LYS A 278 6.93 -4.36 17.48
N GLU A 279 6.72 -5.65 17.22
CA GLU A 279 7.73 -6.58 16.72
C GLU A 279 7.99 -6.40 15.23
N ALA A 280 6.94 -6.14 14.43
CA ALA A 280 6.96 -5.86 12.99
C ALA A 280 7.97 -6.70 12.18
N ASP A 281 8.11 -7.98 12.54
CA ASP A 281 9.14 -8.87 12.00
C ASP A 281 8.79 -9.35 10.59
N PHE A 282 9.63 -9.01 9.61
CA PHE A 282 9.46 -9.43 8.22
C PHE A 282 9.27 -10.93 8.05
N ARG A 283 9.93 -11.76 8.86
CA ARG A 283 9.83 -13.22 8.76
C ARG A 283 8.41 -13.70 9.02
N GLN A 284 7.64 -12.99 9.84
CA GLN A 284 6.24 -13.32 10.11
C GLN A 284 5.33 -13.10 8.90
N LEU A 285 5.74 -12.29 7.91
CA LEU A 285 5.04 -12.25 6.63
C LEU A 285 5.04 -13.60 5.91
N MET A 286 5.99 -14.49 6.21
CA MET A 286 6.09 -15.84 5.62
C MET A 286 5.66 -16.93 6.61
N LEU A 287 5.97 -16.75 7.90
CA LEU A 287 5.87 -17.81 8.90
C LEU A 287 4.57 -17.80 9.71
N SER A 288 3.84 -16.69 9.72
CA SER A 288 2.64 -16.57 10.55
C SER A 288 1.60 -17.63 10.18
N LYS A 289 1.08 -18.30 11.21
CA LYS A 289 -0.02 -19.28 11.12
C LYS A 289 -1.39 -18.62 11.38
N THR A 290 -1.46 -17.30 11.44
CA THR A 290 -2.68 -16.55 11.76
C THR A 290 -3.40 -16.09 10.49
N GLN A 291 -4.70 -16.34 10.43
CA GLN A 291 -5.62 -15.79 9.44
C GLN A 291 -6.67 -14.91 10.10
N TYR A 292 -7.28 -13.99 9.35
CA TYR A 292 -8.35 -13.14 9.85
C TYR A 292 -9.65 -13.50 9.13
N LEU A 293 -10.54 -14.21 9.82
CA LEU A 293 -11.78 -14.72 9.22
C LEU A 293 -13.00 -14.09 9.89
N ASN A 294 -13.99 -13.73 9.08
CA ASN A 294 -15.35 -13.45 9.53
C ASN A 294 -16.23 -14.71 9.35
N GLY A 295 -17.52 -14.63 9.71
CA GLY A 295 -18.45 -15.76 9.56
C GLY A 295 -18.54 -16.34 8.14
N ARG A 296 -18.57 -15.48 7.12
CA ARG A 296 -18.65 -15.89 5.70
C ARG A 296 -17.41 -16.66 5.26
N LEU A 297 -16.22 -16.10 5.50
CA LEU A 297 -14.96 -16.75 5.15
C LEU A 297 -14.75 -18.02 5.95
N SER A 298 -15.12 -18.02 7.24
CA SER A 298 -15.03 -19.21 8.08
C SER A 298 -15.82 -20.36 7.47
N LYS A 299 -17.08 -20.13 7.07
CA LYS A 299 -17.89 -21.13 6.37
C LYS A 299 -17.24 -21.60 5.07
N LEU A 300 -16.68 -20.69 4.27
CA LEU A 300 -16.05 -21.00 2.98
C LEU A 300 -14.79 -21.88 3.13
N TYR A 301 -14.04 -21.71 4.22
CA TYR A 301 -12.81 -22.44 4.50
C TYR A 301 -12.97 -23.55 5.55
N GLY A 302 -14.21 -23.95 5.89
CA GLY A 302 -14.51 -25.08 6.77
C GLY A 302 -14.29 -24.82 8.26
N GLY A 303 -14.28 -23.56 8.68
CA GLY A 303 -14.29 -23.17 10.09
C GLY A 303 -15.70 -23.07 10.68
N ASN A 304 -15.76 -22.84 12.00
CA ASN A 304 -16.98 -22.92 12.80
C ASN A 304 -17.42 -21.58 13.40
N LEU A 305 -17.03 -20.45 12.80
CA LEU A 305 -17.47 -19.15 13.30
C LEU A 305 -18.97 -18.93 13.02
N PRO A 306 -19.71 -18.27 13.92
CA PRO A 306 -21.08 -17.83 13.64
C PRO A 306 -21.19 -17.03 12.35
N ALA A 307 -22.31 -17.12 11.64
CA ALA A 307 -22.49 -16.49 10.33
C ALA A 307 -22.33 -14.96 10.37
N ASP A 308 -22.63 -14.34 11.51
CA ASP A 308 -22.53 -12.90 11.78
C ASP A 308 -21.24 -12.51 12.52
N ALA A 309 -20.32 -13.46 12.74
CA ALA A 309 -19.07 -13.19 13.45
C ALA A 309 -18.24 -12.11 12.73
N PRO A 310 -17.71 -11.11 13.47
CA PRO A 310 -16.78 -10.15 12.91
C PRO A 310 -15.44 -10.82 12.54
N PHE A 311 -14.57 -10.09 11.85
CA PHE A 311 -13.21 -10.56 11.62
C PHE A 311 -12.48 -10.79 12.94
N GLN A 312 -11.90 -11.98 13.09
CA GLN A 312 -11.06 -12.33 14.22
C GLN A 312 -9.88 -13.20 13.79
N ALA A 313 -8.83 -13.19 14.61
CA ALA A 313 -7.65 -14.01 14.40
C ALA A 313 -8.00 -15.50 14.62
N VAL A 314 -7.64 -16.34 13.67
CA VAL A 314 -7.83 -17.80 13.69
C VAL A 314 -6.51 -18.45 13.34
N ALA A 315 -6.06 -19.39 14.17
CA ALA A 315 -4.87 -20.18 13.89
C ALA A 315 -5.16 -21.20 12.78
N SER A 316 -4.20 -21.41 11.88
CA SER A 316 -4.28 -22.34 10.77
C SER A 316 -2.91 -22.96 10.51
N GLU A 317 -2.74 -24.23 10.89
CA GLU A 317 -1.48 -24.96 10.73
C GLU A 317 -1.08 -25.12 9.25
N ASP A 318 -2.06 -25.29 8.36
CA ASP A 318 -1.84 -25.48 6.92
C ASP A 318 -1.51 -24.20 6.14
N ARG A 319 -1.12 -23.12 6.81
CA ARG A 319 -0.85 -21.81 6.21
C ARG A 319 0.55 -21.34 6.57
N SER A 320 1.13 -20.57 5.67
CA SER A 320 2.43 -19.94 5.79
C SER A 320 2.30 -18.50 5.30
N GLY A 321 1.96 -17.63 6.26
CA GLY A 321 1.87 -16.18 6.10
C GLY A 321 1.12 -15.72 4.84
N VAL A 322 1.67 -14.69 4.20
CA VAL A 322 1.11 -14.07 3.01
C VAL A 322 1.17 -14.99 1.78
N LEU A 323 2.18 -15.87 1.72
CA LEU A 323 2.42 -16.73 0.55
C LEU A 323 1.29 -17.71 0.30
N THR A 324 0.57 -18.13 1.34
CA THR A 324 -0.54 -19.08 1.24
C THR A 324 -1.88 -18.45 1.65
N HIS A 325 -1.89 -17.12 1.86
CA HIS A 325 -3.09 -16.39 2.21
C HIS A 325 -4.14 -16.55 1.08
N PRO A 326 -5.40 -16.88 1.38
CA PRO A 326 -6.38 -17.23 0.34
C PRO A 326 -6.61 -16.11 -0.69
N TYR A 327 -6.52 -14.84 -0.29
CA TYR A 327 -6.55 -13.71 -1.25
C TYR A 327 -5.45 -13.82 -2.31
N LEU A 328 -4.20 -14.09 -1.92
CA LEU A 328 -3.08 -14.26 -2.86
C LEU A 328 -3.29 -15.50 -3.72
N MET A 329 -3.65 -16.64 -3.11
CA MET A 329 -3.94 -17.87 -3.85
C MET A 329 -5.02 -17.69 -4.92
N SER A 330 -6.01 -16.85 -4.62
CA SER A 330 -7.11 -16.55 -5.53
C SER A 330 -6.74 -15.54 -6.61
N ARG A 331 -5.99 -14.49 -6.24
CA ARG A 331 -5.51 -13.44 -7.16
C ARG A 331 -4.53 -13.97 -8.21
N TYR A 332 -3.73 -14.97 -7.84
CA TYR A 332 -2.76 -15.64 -8.70
C TYR A 332 -3.27 -17.00 -9.18
N ALA A 333 -4.52 -17.04 -9.62
CA ALA A 333 -5.18 -18.21 -10.19
C ALA A 333 -6.14 -17.80 -11.31
N TYR A 334 -6.49 -18.73 -12.19
CA TYR A 334 -7.50 -18.53 -13.22
C TYR A 334 -8.92 -18.59 -12.63
N LEU A 335 -9.93 -18.39 -13.48
CA LEU A 335 -11.35 -18.43 -13.09
C LEU A 335 -11.75 -19.77 -12.46
N GLU A 336 -11.22 -20.88 -12.99
CA GLU A 336 -11.63 -22.25 -12.63
C GLU A 336 -10.51 -23.10 -12.02
N GLY A 337 -9.25 -22.66 -12.09
CA GLY A 337 -8.10 -23.48 -11.71
C GLY A 337 -6.96 -22.68 -11.08
N SER A 338 -6.11 -23.36 -10.31
CA SER A 338 -4.88 -22.78 -9.80
C SER A 338 -3.95 -22.37 -10.94
N SER A 339 -2.96 -21.53 -10.64
CA SER A 339 -1.94 -21.14 -11.60
C SER A 339 -0.55 -21.12 -10.95
N PRO A 340 0.19 -22.26 -10.96
CA PRO A 340 1.54 -22.29 -10.40
C PRO A 340 2.48 -21.32 -11.11
N ILE A 341 2.30 -21.03 -12.41
CA ILE A 341 3.10 -20.03 -13.13
C ILE A 341 2.98 -18.65 -12.48
N HIS A 342 1.77 -18.10 -12.37
CA HIS A 342 1.53 -16.80 -11.73
C HIS A 342 2.00 -16.74 -10.26
N ARG A 343 1.77 -17.80 -9.48
CA ARG A 343 2.27 -17.90 -8.09
C ARG A 343 3.80 -17.92 -8.03
N GLY A 344 4.45 -18.66 -8.92
CA GLY A 344 5.91 -18.70 -9.05
C GLY A 344 6.50 -17.36 -9.49
N VAL A 345 5.86 -16.67 -10.44
CA VAL A 345 6.27 -15.32 -10.88
C VAL A 345 6.24 -14.33 -9.73
N LEU A 346 5.21 -14.37 -8.87
CA LEU A 346 5.16 -13.56 -7.65
C LEU A 346 6.38 -13.84 -6.76
N VAL A 347 6.69 -15.11 -6.49
CA VAL A 347 7.83 -15.48 -5.65
C VAL A 347 9.15 -14.98 -6.24
N VAL A 348 9.40 -15.23 -7.52
CA VAL A 348 10.64 -14.83 -8.19
C VAL A 348 10.82 -13.31 -8.17
N ARG A 349 9.78 -12.55 -8.54
CA ARG A 349 9.87 -11.09 -8.68
C ARG A 349 9.80 -10.35 -7.35
N SER A 350 8.91 -10.75 -6.46
CA SER A 350 8.64 -10.01 -5.22
C SER A 350 9.45 -10.53 -4.05
N MET A 351 9.61 -11.84 -3.90
CA MET A 351 10.31 -12.43 -2.75
C MET A 351 11.82 -12.44 -2.98
N PHE A 352 12.27 -12.93 -4.13
CA PHE A 352 13.70 -12.97 -4.46
C PHE A 352 14.18 -11.74 -5.24
N GLY A 353 13.29 -10.84 -5.66
CA GLY A 353 13.70 -9.63 -6.39
C GLY A 353 14.38 -9.92 -7.72
N ARG A 354 14.15 -11.09 -8.33
CA ARG A 354 14.79 -11.50 -9.59
C ARG A 354 14.03 -10.90 -10.77
N MET A 355 14.79 -10.35 -11.71
CA MET A 355 14.22 -9.87 -12.97
C MET A 355 13.80 -11.07 -13.82
N LEU A 356 12.59 -11.00 -14.36
CA LEU A 356 12.09 -11.92 -15.38
C LEU A 356 11.75 -11.09 -16.60
N SER A 357 12.45 -11.36 -17.71
CA SER A 357 12.13 -10.76 -19.00
C SER A 357 10.68 -11.09 -19.40
N PRO A 358 9.99 -10.19 -20.13
CA PRO A 358 8.73 -10.53 -20.77
C PRO A 358 8.91 -11.80 -21.62
N PRO A 359 7.91 -12.70 -21.65
CA PRO A 359 8.00 -13.89 -22.47
C PRO A 359 8.03 -13.48 -23.95
N PRO A 360 8.80 -14.17 -24.81
CA PRO A 360 8.87 -13.85 -26.24
C PRO A 360 7.51 -14.03 -26.93
N GLN A 361 6.68 -14.94 -26.41
CA GLN A 361 5.32 -15.22 -26.85
C GLN A 361 4.45 -15.52 -25.63
N ALA A 362 3.23 -14.96 -25.58
CA ALA A 362 2.24 -15.29 -24.57
C ALA A 362 1.21 -16.25 -25.16
N PHE A 363 1.01 -17.39 -24.51
CA PHE A 363 0.07 -18.42 -24.94
C PHE A 363 -1.05 -18.61 -23.92
N THR A 364 -2.24 -18.95 -24.40
CA THR A 364 -3.33 -19.42 -23.53
C THR A 364 -2.89 -20.71 -22.82
N PRO A 365 -3.20 -20.88 -21.52
CA PRO A 365 -2.95 -22.14 -20.82
C PRO A 365 -3.65 -23.32 -21.49
N LEU A 366 -3.03 -24.51 -21.44
CA LEU A 366 -3.68 -25.73 -21.89
C LEU A 366 -4.98 -25.95 -21.11
N ALA A 367 -6.09 -26.01 -21.85
CA ALA A 367 -7.42 -26.15 -21.27
C ALA A 367 -7.55 -27.49 -20.53
N ALA A 368 -8.09 -27.44 -19.30
CA ALA A 368 -8.31 -28.64 -18.50
C ALA A 368 -9.27 -29.63 -19.18
N SER A 369 -10.25 -29.12 -19.95
CA SER A 369 -11.21 -29.92 -20.71
C SER A 369 -10.57 -30.78 -21.81
N LEU A 370 -9.44 -30.33 -22.39
CA LEU A 370 -8.69 -31.08 -23.40
C LEU A 370 -7.76 -32.12 -22.79
N HIS A 371 -7.44 -31.98 -21.50
CA HIS A 371 -6.56 -32.89 -20.75
C HIS A 371 -7.15 -33.24 -19.37
N PRO A 372 -8.35 -33.87 -19.33
CA PRO A 372 -9.11 -34.05 -18.09
C PRO A 372 -8.44 -35.01 -17.09
N THR A 373 -7.51 -35.85 -17.56
CA THR A 373 -6.76 -36.80 -16.71
C THR A 373 -5.47 -36.20 -16.13
N LEU A 374 -5.03 -35.03 -16.60
CA LEU A 374 -3.79 -34.40 -16.14
C LEU A 374 -4.06 -33.48 -14.96
N THR A 375 -3.14 -33.45 -13.99
CA THR A 375 -3.12 -32.40 -12.97
C THR A 375 -2.68 -31.06 -13.57
N THR A 376 -2.91 -29.96 -12.86
CA THR A 376 -2.49 -28.61 -13.25
C THR A 376 -0.99 -28.54 -13.43
N ARG A 377 -0.20 -29.11 -12.48
CA ARG A 377 1.24 -29.33 -12.64
C ARG A 377 1.58 -30.05 -13.95
N GLN A 378 0.98 -31.22 -14.22
CA GLN A 378 1.25 -32.01 -15.42
C GLN A 378 0.94 -31.23 -16.71
N ARG A 379 -0.15 -30.46 -16.74
CA ARG A 379 -0.50 -29.60 -17.88
C ARG A 379 0.52 -28.48 -18.08
N VAL A 380 0.98 -27.86 -17.00
CA VAL A 380 2.00 -26.80 -17.05
C VAL A 380 3.35 -27.35 -17.53
N GLU A 381 3.78 -28.51 -17.03
CA GLU A 381 4.99 -29.19 -17.49
C GLU A 381 4.90 -29.54 -18.98
N LEU A 382 3.77 -30.08 -19.42
CA LEU A 382 3.52 -30.38 -20.84
C LEU A 382 3.63 -29.12 -21.71
N GLN A 383 3.01 -28.02 -21.28
CA GLN A 383 2.99 -26.75 -22.02
C GLN A 383 4.37 -26.08 -22.07
N THR A 384 5.16 -26.20 -21.01
CA THR A 384 6.41 -25.46 -20.83
C THR A 384 7.66 -26.29 -21.12
N LYS A 385 7.49 -27.55 -21.57
CA LYS A 385 8.55 -28.46 -22.00
C LYS A 385 9.47 -27.90 -23.10
N PRO A 386 9.00 -27.14 -24.11
CA PRO A 386 9.88 -26.60 -25.15
C PRO A 386 11.00 -25.72 -24.58
N ALA A 387 12.20 -25.79 -25.16
CA ALA A 387 13.38 -25.09 -24.65
C ALA A 387 13.20 -23.56 -24.51
N ALA A 388 12.46 -22.95 -25.45
CA ALA A 388 12.15 -21.52 -25.41
C ALA A 388 11.37 -21.12 -24.13
N CYS A 389 10.43 -21.96 -23.69
CA CYS A 389 9.66 -21.73 -22.47
C CYS A 389 10.50 -22.03 -21.22
N ASN A 390 11.27 -23.12 -21.24
CA ASN A 390 12.01 -23.57 -20.07
C ASN A 390 13.14 -22.61 -19.63
N SER A 391 13.58 -21.71 -20.52
CA SER A 391 14.53 -20.64 -20.21
C SER A 391 14.11 -19.78 -19.00
N CYS A 392 12.81 -19.53 -18.84
CA CYS A 392 12.24 -18.85 -17.67
C CYS A 392 11.51 -19.83 -16.75
N HIS A 393 10.82 -20.81 -17.32
CA HIS A 393 9.98 -21.73 -16.54
C HIS A 393 10.76 -22.69 -15.66
N GLY A 394 12.03 -22.96 -15.95
CA GLY A 394 12.92 -23.73 -15.05
C GLY A 394 13.13 -23.05 -13.70
N LEU A 395 13.00 -21.71 -13.63
CA LEU A 395 13.04 -20.95 -12.38
C LEU A 395 11.64 -20.76 -11.76
N ILE A 396 10.63 -20.52 -12.60
CA ILE A 396 9.28 -20.15 -12.17
C ILE A 396 8.49 -21.35 -11.65
N ASN A 397 8.46 -22.43 -12.44
CA ASN A 397 7.55 -23.55 -12.19
C ASN A 397 7.85 -24.28 -10.88
N PRO A 398 9.11 -24.63 -10.54
CA PRO A 398 9.40 -25.35 -9.31
C PRO A 398 8.95 -24.59 -8.05
N LEU A 399 9.13 -23.27 -8.03
CA LEU A 399 8.62 -22.41 -6.96
C LEU A 399 7.09 -22.38 -6.94
N GLY A 400 6.45 -22.27 -8.10
CA GLY A 400 5.00 -22.27 -8.27
C GLY A 400 4.31 -23.56 -7.82
N PHE A 401 4.94 -24.72 -8.07
CA PHE A 401 4.40 -26.03 -7.73
C PHE A 401 4.27 -26.26 -6.22
N THR A 402 5.08 -25.57 -5.40
CA THR A 402 4.95 -25.60 -3.94
C THR A 402 3.55 -25.26 -3.43
N PHE A 403 2.78 -24.49 -4.20
CA PHE A 403 1.43 -24.04 -3.86
C PHE A 403 0.32 -24.94 -4.39
N GLU A 404 0.61 -26.07 -5.05
CA GLU A 404 -0.43 -26.86 -5.73
C GLU A 404 -1.42 -27.53 -4.76
N LYS A 405 -1.09 -27.63 -3.47
CA LYS A 405 -2.02 -28.01 -2.39
C LYS A 405 -3.18 -27.01 -2.21
N TYR A 406 -3.12 -25.82 -2.83
CA TYR A 406 -4.16 -24.80 -2.74
C TYR A 406 -4.89 -24.63 -4.08
N ASP A 407 -6.22 -24.74 -4.07
CA ASP A 407 -7.07 -24.57 -5.24
C ASP A 407 -7.13 -23.09 -5.72
N ALA A 408 -7.98 -22.81 -6.72
CA ALA A 408 -8.10 -21.48 -7.31
C ALA A 408 -8.67 -20.41 -6.37
N ILE A 409 -9.22 -20.79 -5.21
CA ILE A 409 -9.67 -19.88 -4.16
C ILE A 409 -8.87 -20.03 -2.86
N GLY A 410 -7.78 -20.79 -2.90
CA GLY A 410 -6.91 -21.00 -1.74
C GLY A 410 -7.41 -22.04 -0.74
N ARG A 411 -8.43 -22.86 -1.05
CA ARG A 411 -8.80 -24.02 -0.21
C ARG A 411 -7.77 -25.13 -0.38
N LEU A 412 -7.61 -25.94 0.66
CA LEU A 412 -6.74 -27.10 0.60
C LEU A 412 -7.33 -28.21 -0.26
N ARG A 413 -6.47 -28.88 -1.03
CA ARG A 413 -6.79 -30.07 -1.79
C ARG A 413 -5.65 -31.08 -1.65
N LYS A 414 -6.01 -32.37 -1.60
CA LYS A 414 -5.06 -33.50 -1.55
C LYS A 414 -4.90 -34.17 -2.91
N GLU A 415 -5.93 -34.07 -3.74
CA GLU A 415 -6.00 -34.71 -5.04
C GLU A 415 -6.59 -33.76 -6.07
N GLU A 416 -6.25 -34.01 -7.33
CA GLU A 416 -6.83 -33.37 -8.51
C GLU A 416 -7.01 -34.44 -9.59
N ASN A 417 -8.21 -34.54 -10.15
CA ASN A 417 -8.54 -35.54 -11.18
C ASN A 417 -8.20 -36.98 -10.77
N GLY A 418 -8.43 -37.34 -9.50
CA GLY A 418 -8.16 -38.67 -8.93
C GLY A 418 -6.68 -38.98 -8.72
N LYS A 419 -5.78 -37.99 -8.88
CA LYS A 419 -4.34 -38.13 -8.65
C LYS A 419 -3.92 -37.33 -7.44
N LYS A 420 -2.99 -37.88 -6.65
CA LYS A 420 -2.36 -37.14 -5.54
C LYS A 420 -1.63 -35.91 -6.07
N ILE A 421 -1.71 -34.82 -5.34
CA ILE A 421 -1.02 -33.58 -5.65
C ILE A 421 0.45 -33.71 -5.31
N ASP A 422 1.31 -33.35 -6.26
CA ASP A 422 2.74 -33.19 -6.06
C ASP A 422 3.07 -31.69 -5.91
N SER A 423 3.30 -31.29 -4.66
CA SER A 423 3.71 -29.93 -4.29
C SER A 423 5.21 -29.78 -4.12
N THR A 424 6.02 -30.74 -4.56
CA THR A 424 7.47 -30.58 -4.45
C THR A 424 7.96 -29.45 -5.34
N GLY A 425 9.00 -28.74 -4.89
CA GLY A 425 9.60 -27.64 -5.62
C GLY A 425 11.10 -27.55 -5.38
N SER A 426 11.74 -26.64 -6.09
CA SER A 426 13.17 -26.37 -5.92
C SER A 426 13.50 -24.92 -6.28
N TYR A 427 14.68 -24.48 -5.89
CA TYR A 427 15.22 -23.16 -6.21
C TYR A 427 16.74 -23.21 -6.25
N VAL A 428 17.33 -22.44 -7.18
CA VAL A 428 18.77 -22.17 -7.20
C VAL A 428 18.95 -20.68 -6.98
N SER A 429 19.63 -20.33 -5.89
CA SER A 429 19.90 -18.95 -5.51
C SER A 429 20.84 -18.26 -6.51
N ARG A 430 20.99 -16.94 -6.40
CA ARG A 430 21.99 -16.19 -7.17
C ARG A 430 23.43 -16.62 -6.88
N SER A 431 23.71 -17.15 -5.68
CA SER A 431 25.02 -17.72 -5.31
C SER A 431 25.24 -19.13 -5.87
N GLY A 432 24.21 -19.77 -6.43
CA GLY A 432 24.27 -21.13 -6.97
C GLY A 432 23.86 -22.22 -5.97
N ASP A 433 23.37 -21.86 -4.78
CA ASP A 433 22.92 -22.81 -3.77
C ASP A 433 21.58 -23.41 -4.16
N ALA A 434 21.51 -24.74 -4.22
CA ALA A 434 20.29 -25.47 -4.52
C ALA A 434 19.49 -25.75 -3.23
N ALA A 435 18.18 -25.51 -3.28
CA ALA A 435 17.23 -25.84 -2.24
C ALA A 435 16.08 -26.66 -2.83
N ASN A 436 15.60 -27.65 -2.08
CA ASN A 436 14.42 -28.46 -2.42
C ASN A 436 13.35 -28.26 -1.34
N PHE A 437 12.09 -28.31 -1.75
CA PHE A 437 10.93 -28.04 -0.90
C PHE A 437 9.92 -29.17 -1.05
N THR A 438 9.31 -29.60 0.05
CA THR A 438 8.19 -30.55 -0.01
C THR A 438 6.88 -29.85 -0.31
N ASP A 439 6.74 -28.57 0.10
CA ASP A 439 5.59 -27.72 -0.16
C ASP A 439 5.87 -26.22 0.11
N ALA A 440 4.80 -25.42 0.14
CA ALA A 440 4.84 -23.99 0.38
C ALA A 440 5.35 -23.59 1.78
N GLU A 441 5.26 -24.46 2.79
CA GLU A 441 5.78 -24.17 4.13
C GLU A 441 7.31 -24.21 4.14
N ASP A 442 7.92 -25.23 3.53
CA ASP A 442 9.37 -25.28 3.38
C ASP A 442 9.90 -24.08 2.59
N LEU A 443 9.20 -23.70 1.51
CA LEU A 443 9.53 -22.49 0.75
C LEU A 443 9.41 -21.23 1.61
N ALA A 444 8.37 -21.11 2.42
CA ALA A 444 8.18 -19.96 3.31
C ALA A 444 9.31 -19.85 4.35
N LYS A 445 9.71 -20.99 4.95
CA LYS A 445 10.85 -21.07 5.88
C LYS A 445 12.16 -20.66 5.21
N TYR A 446 12.36 -21.09 3.96
CA TYR A 446 13.53 -20.69 3.19
C TYR A 446 13.54 -19.19 2.91
N ILE A 447 12.44 -18.62 2.40
CA ILE A 447 12.34 -17.17 2.12
C ILE A 447 12.53 -16.34 3.39
N ALA A 448 11.95 -16.75 4.51
CA ALA A 448 12.06 -16.05 5.79
C ALA A 448 13.52 -15.89 6.25
N ASN A 449 14.40 -16.84 5.91
CA ASN A 449 15.79 -16.87 6.34
C ASN A 449 16.79 -16.57 5.21
N SER A 450 16.31 -16.22 4.02
CA SER A 450 17.15 -15.97 2.85
C SER A 450 17.67 -14.55 2.82
N GLU A 451 18.99 -14.38 2.83
CA GLU A 451 19.63 -13.06 2.65
C GLU A 451 19.24 -12.41 1.31
N GLU A 452 19.05 -13.22 0.26
CA GLU A 452 18.56 -12.77 -1.04
C GLU A 452 17.15 -12.16 -0.94
N ALA A 453 16.27 -12.78 -0.15
CA ALA A 453 14.91 -12.27 0.05
C ALA A 453 14.90 -11.00 0.91
N HIS A 454 15.72 -10.94 1.97
CA HIS A 454 15.89 -9.74 2.78
C HIS A 454 16.45 -8.58 1.96
N ALA A 455 17.43 -8.84 1.09
CA ALA A 455 17.98 -7.84 0.16
C ALA A 455 16.90 -7.30 -0.77
N ALA A 456 16.12 -8.19 -1.39
CA ALA A 456 15.07 -7.82 -2.33
C ALA A 456 13.98 -6.96 -1.67
N PHE A 457 13.51 -7.35 -0.48
CA PHE A 457 12.55 -6.56 0.27
C PHE A 457 13.11 -5.18 0.65
N THR A 458 14.36 -5.14 1.13
CA THR A 458 15.05 -3.90 1.51
C THR A 458 15.21 -2.96 0.34
N GLU A 459 15.67 -3.45 -0.82
CA GLU A 459 15.84 -2.65 -2.03
C GLU A 459 14.50 -2.09 -2.52
N LYS A 460 13.43 -2.90 -2.52
CA LYS A 460 12.10 -2.45 -2.95
C LYS A 460 11.51 -1.43 -1.99
N LEU A 461 11.64 -1.63 -0.68
CA LEU A 461 11.19 -0.65 0.31
C LEU A 461 12.00 0.64 0.19
N PHE A 462 13.31 0.55 0.01
CA PHE A 462 14.17 1.71 -0.24
C PHE A 462 13.65 2.54 -1.41
N GLN A 463 13.49 1.91 -2.57
CA GLN A 463 13.00 2.57 -3.79
C GLN A 463 11.60 3.18 -3.58
N HIS A 464 10.75 2.53 -2.79
CA HIS A 464 9.42 3.04 -2.50
C HIS A 464 9.43 4.27 -1.60
N LEU A 465 10.31 4.32 -0.59
CA LEU A 465 10.40 5.46 0.33
C LEU A 465 11.17 6.63 -0.30
N THR A 466 12.34 6.37 -0.90
CA THR A 466 13.23 7.42 -1.43
C THR A 466 12.91 7.84 -2.86
N LYS A 467 12.11 7.04 -3.58
CA LYS A 467 11.78 7.24 -5.01
C LYS A 467 13.02 7.29 -5.91
N GLN A 468 14.11 6.65 -5.49
CA GLN A 468 15.38 6.58 -6.23
C GLN A 468 15.97 5.16 -6.14
N PRO A 469 16.78 4.73 -7.13
CA PRO A 469 17.46 3.44 -7.04
C PRO A 469 18.50 3.47 -5.92
N ILE A 470 18.60 2.39 -5.16
CA ILE A 470 19.51 2.29 -4.01
C ILE A 470 20.98 2.55 -4.37
N ARG A 471 21.37 2.19 -5.61
CA ARG A 471 22.72 2.45 -6.13
C ARG A 471 23.07 3.93 -6.26
N ALA A 472 22.10 4.83 -6.34
CA ALA A 472 22.34 6.27 -6.34
C ALA A 472 22.95 6.78 -5.02
N TYR A 473 22.88 5.97 -3.96
CA TYR A 473 23.39 6.29 -2.62
C TYR A 473 24.69 5.54 -2.30
N GLY A 474 25.27 4.83 -3.27
CA GLY A 474 26.52 4.09 -3.13
C GLY A 474 26.37 2.58 -3.09
N ALA A 475 27.45 1.87 -3.43
CA ALA A 475 27.45 0.40 -3.54
C ALA A 475 27.28 -0.31 -2.19
N LYS A 476 27.63 0.34 -1.07
CA LYS A 476 27.53 -0.22 0.28
C LYS A 476 26.18 0.00 0.96
N THR A 477 25.28 0.78 0.37
CA THR A 477 24.00 1.15 0.99
C THR A 477 23.12 -0.06 1.25
N LEU A 478 22.97 -0.95 0.27
CA LEU A 478 22.17 -2.17 0.45
C LEU A 478 22.79 -3.13 1.49
N PRO A 479 24.09 -3.50 1.42
CA PRO A 479 24.72 -4.32 2.46
C PRO A 479 24.57 -3.73 3.86
N ASN A 480 24.82 -2.43 4.05
CA ASN A 480 24.71 -1.78 5.36
C ASN A 480 23.27 -1.80 5.90
N LEU A 481 22.27 -1.65 5.02
CA LEU A 481 20.86 -1.74 5.41
C LEU A 481 20.47 -3.17 5.77
N GLN A 482 21.00 -4.19 5.07
CA GLN A 482 20.77 -5.59 5.42
C GLN A 482 21.35 -5.94 6.79
N ASP A 483 22.57 -5.49 7.09
CA ASP A 483 23.20 -5.68 8.40
C ASP A 483 22.37 -5.01 9.51
N SER A 484 21.91 -3.79 9.25
CA SER A 484 21.04 -3.06 10.19
C SER A 484 19.70 -3.78 10.39
N PHE A 485 19.10 -4.29 9.31
CA PHE A 485 17.84 -5.02 9.36
C PHE A 485 17.96 -6.29 10.19
N LYS A 486 19.04 -7.05 10.01
CA LYS A 486 19.36 -8.25 10.81
C LYS A 486 19.60 -7.90 12.27
N LYS A 487 20.36 -6.84 12.55
CA LYS A 487 20.64 -6.35 13.91
C LYS A 487 19.36 -5.95 14.65
N ASP A 488 18.43 -5.32 13.96
CA ASP A 488 17.12 -4.91 14.49
C ASP A 488 16.08 -6.05 14.43
N ASN A 489 16.53 -7.30 14.39
CA ASN A 489 15.69 -8.50 14.37
C ASN A 489 14.60 -8.49 13.27
N TYR A 490 14.97 -7.98 12.09
CA TYR A 490 14.11 -7.88 10.91
C TYR A 490 12.84 -7.03 11.12
N ASN A 491 12.91 -6.04 12.01
CA ASN A 491 11.80 -5.10 12.24
C ASN A 491 11.64 -4.13 11.06
N ILE A 492 10.49 -4.21 10.37
CA ILE A 492 10.20 -3.42 9.15
C ILE A 492 10.17 -1.91 9.47
N ARG A 493 9.66 -1.50 10.64
CA ARG A 493 9.56 -0.09 11.01
C ARG A 493 10.95 0.51 11.29
N SER A 494 11.83 -0.25 11.96
CA SER A 494 13.24 0.12 12.12
C SER A 494 13.97 0.19 10.78
N LEU A 495 13.64 -0.71 9.83
CA LEU A 495 14.19 -0.64 8.47
C LEU A 495 13.76 0.64 7.75
N MET A 496 12.50 1.09 7.86
CA MET A 496 12.06 2.37 7.31
C MET A 496 12.90 3.54 7.84
N VAL A 497 13.18 3.57 9.14
CA VAL A 497 14.05 4.59 9.77
C VAL A 497 15.47 4.49 9.22
N SER A 498 16.06 3.30 9.18
CA SER A 498 17.41 3.07 8.65
C SER A 498 17.54 3.50 7.19
N ILE A 499 16.51 3.24 6.37
CA ILE A 499 16.46 3.70 4.97
C ILE A 499 16.48 5.23 4.90
N MET A 500 15.66 5.92 5.70
CA MET A 500 15.66 7.39 5.75
C MET A 500 17.02 7.93 6.20
N MET A 501 17.64 7.30 7.19
CA MET A 501 18.97 7.67 7.67
C MET A 501 20.08 7.42 6.64
N ALA A 502 19.95 6.40 5.80
CA ALA A 502 20.87 6.11 4.71
C ALA A 502 20.68 7.05 3.51
N ALA A 503 19.48 7.60 3.34
CA ALA A 503 19.19 8.56 2.30
C ALA A 503 19.77 9.96 2.62
N VAL A 504 19.93 10.31 3.89
CA VAL A 504 20.54 11.58 4.32
C VAL A 504 21.99 11.67 3.85
N PRO A 505 22.40 12.78 3.21
CA PRO A 505 23.80 13.00 2.85
C PRO A 505 24.70 12.94 4.08
N GLU A 506 25.82 12.22 3.99
CA GLU A 506 26.86 12.34 5.01
C GLU A 506 27.31 13.81 5.08
N SER A 507 27.35 14.37 6.29
CA SER A 507 28.08 15.61 6.53
C SER A 507 29.50 15.40 6.00
N ALA A 508 29.96 16.26 5.09
CA ALA A 508 31.36 16.21 4.64
C ALA A 508 32.25 16.14 5.88
N PRO A 509 33.27 15.25 5.93
CA PRO A 509 34.21 15.28 7.02
C PRO A 509 34.73 16.71 7.13
N ALA A 510 34.68 17.28 8.34
CA ALA A 510 35.29 18.58 8.60
C ALA A 510 36.72 18.49 8.03
N SER A 511 37.02 19.32 7.04
CA SER A 511 38.37 19.44 6.52
C SER A 511 39.25 19.66 7.73
N LYS A 512 40.17 18.72 7.99
CA LYS A 512 41.25 18.95 8.95
C LYS A 512 41.96 20.22 8.47
N GLN A 513 41.70 21.33 9.15
CA GLN A 513 42.56 22.50 9.11
C GLN A 513 43.72 22.28 10.06
#